data_AF-A0AA35TAC8-F1
#
_entry.id   AF-A0AA35TAC8-F1
#
_cell.length_a   1.000
_cell.length_b   1.000
_cell.length_c   1.000
_cell.angle_alpha   90.00
_cell.angle_beta   90.00
_cell.angle_gamma   90.00
#
_symmetry.space_group_name_H-M   'P 1'
#
loop_
_entity.id
_entity.type
_entity.pdbx_description
1 polymer ?
#
loop_
_entity_poly.entity_id
_entity_poly.type
_entity_poly.pdbx_seq_one_letter_code
_entity_poly.pdbx_strand_id
1 'polypeptide(L)'
;SFIPFSLPLSLSPSLPPSLPVVVFEQLTEKHLPELYQLLKHRLNILSMISLSWFLTLFFSVMDSSTAVNILDCFFVDGAKVLFQVALMILKFIESPLLSSSDEAEAIGKLNEFLAELGKKASQENKVELEEEIKKQAPVSIHELIKQSYECFGFISNSTIERMRMGARLEVCHHLQDSSRRSILRTTMEGSKFTRPELEQLYFWFEEGHQQALFWGGGRQFMMVSSSHVKQEPTIDVERFSMLFRYLSPWGFGEHAEVISHRAFRLLDTQGTGQMTFGAFTQLFGVMSRTTLQERLKLLYCLHIISLTTPTNPTPPPTRKKAVGEYTTP
;
A
#
# COMPACT_ATOMS: atom_id res chain seq x y z
N SER A 1 -18.13 11.57 22.06
CA SER A 1 -17.68 12.95 21.80
C SER A 1 -16.49 12.91 20.85
N PHE A 2 -16.74 13.35 19.62
CA PHE A 2 -15.81 13.74 18.56
C PHE A 2 -15.00 12.64 17.82
N ILE A 3 -15.46 12.43 16.57
CA ILE A 3 -14.75 11.93 15.37
C ILE A 3 -14.60 10.40 15.23
N PRO A 4 -15.44 9.71 14.43
CA PRO A 4 -15.15 8.38 13.90
C PRO A 4 -14.39 8.52 12.57
N PHE A 5 -13.31 9.28 12.62
CA PHE A 5 -12.10 9.05 11.80
C PHE A 5 -11.06 8.38 12.70
N SER A 6 -11.47 7.44 13.56
CA SER A 6 -10.54 6.45 14.13
C SER A 6 -10.09 5.51 13.00
N LEU A 7 -9.23 6.06 12.14
CA LEU A 7 -7.92 5.52 11.86
C LEU A 7 -7.52 4.56 12.99
N PRO A 8 -7.17 3.30 12.68
CA PRO A 8 -6.04 2.73 13.37
C PRO A 8 -4.88 3.71 13.14
N LEU A 9 -4.59 4.53 14.15
CA LEU A 9 -3.36 5.31 14.27
C LEU A 9 -2.18 4.32 14.45
N SER A 10 -1.94 3.46 13.45
CA SER A 10 -0.58 3.03 13.14
C SER A 10 -0.10 3.97 12.04
N LEU A 11 0.33 5.15 12.47
CA LEU A 11 0.99 6.14 11.63
C LEU A 11 2.14 5.47 10.87
N SER A 12 1.95 5.35 9.56
CA SER A 12 3.02 5.28 8.58
C SER A 12 2.87 6.50 7.67
N PRO A 13 3.82 7.46 7.63
CA PRO A 13 3.79 8.63 6.75
C PRO A 13 3.93 8.32 5.24
N SER A 14 3.71 7.08 4.80
CA SER A 14 3.77 6.70 3.39
C SER A 14 2.42 6.22 2.82
N LEU A 15 1.31 6.32 3.56
CA LEU A 15 0.01 6.16 2.92
C LEU A 15 -0.22 7.40 2.03
N PRO A 16 -0.30 7.27 0.70
CA PRO A 16 -0.52 8.42 -0.16
C PRO A 16 -1.82 9.11 0.26
N PRO A 17 -1.90 10.43 0.11
CA PRO A 17 -3.06 11.19 0.50
C PRO A 17 -4.28 10.61 -0.21
N SER A 18 -5.31 10.29 0.59
CA SER A 18 -6.72 10.22 0.21
C SER A 18 -7.30 8.93 -0.41
N LEU A 19 -7.31 7.83 0.35
CA LEU A 19 -8.16 6.66 0.06
C LEU A 19 -9.64 7.03 -0.24
N PRO A 20 -10.29 7.99 0.46
CA PRO A 20 -11.64 8.42 0.10
C PRO A 20 -11.73 9.08 -1.28
N VAL A 21 -10.70 9.83 -1.70
CA VAL A 21 -10.70 10.48 -3.02
C VAL A 21 -10.61 9.43 -4.12
N VAL A 22 -9.70 8.46 -4.01
CA VAL A 22 -9.59 7.37 -5.02
C VAL A 22 -10.90 6.59 -5.13
N VAL A 23 -11.50 6.23 -3.99
CA VAL A 23 -12.79 5.52 -3.97
C VAL A 23 -13.90 6.36 -4.60
N PHE A 24 -13.95 7.66 -4.32
CA PHE A 24 -14.94 8.54 -4.90
C PHE A 24 -14.74 8.78 -6.40
N GLU A 25 -13.50 8.88 -6.86
CA GLU A 25 -13.17 8.94 -8.28
C GLU A 25 -13.66 7.69 -9.02
N GLN A 26 -13.38 6.50 -8.49
CA GLN A 26 -13.87 5.23 -9.05
C GLN A 26 -15.41 5.13 -9.04
N LEU A 27 -16.06 5.63 -7.99
CA LEU A 27 -17.52 5.69 -7.93
C LEU A 27 -18.09 6.67 -8.96
N THR A 28 -17.46 7.83 -9.14
CA THR A 28 -17.87 8.84 -10.11
C THR A 28 -17.69 8.30 -11.53
N GLU A 29 -16.56 7.65 -11.82
CA GLU A 29 -16.31 6.97 -13.09
C GLU A 29 -17.39 5.94 -13.42
N LYS A 30 -17.80 5.14 -12.42
CA LYS A 30 -18.79 4.08 -12.61
C LYS A 30 -20.22 4.59 -12.76
N HIS A 31 -20.59 5.66 -12.05
CA HIS A 31 -21.98 6.09 -11.92
C HIS A 31 -22.31 7.39 -12.65
N LEU A 32 -21.31 8.23 -12.93
CA LEU A 32 -21.42 9.52 -13.61
C LEU A 32 -20.25 9.66 -14.60
N PRO A 33 -20.14 8.78 -15.62
CA PRO A 33 -18.95 8.67 -16.47
C PRO A 33 -18.66 9.94 -17.27
N GLU A 34 -19.70 10.65 -17.73
CA GLU A 34 -19.54 11.91 -18.48
C GLU A 34 -18.95 13.01 -17.59
N LEU A 35 -19.45 13.15 -16.37
CA LEU A 35 -18.88 14.06 -15.38
C LEU A 35 -17.47 13.67 -14.96
N TYR A 36 -17.18 12.38 -14.82
CA TYR A 36 -15.83 11.91 -14.52
C TYR A 36 -14.84 12.35 -15.60
N GLN A 37 -15.18 12.19 -16.89
CA GLN A 37 -14.34 12.63 -17.99
C GLN A 37 -14.07 14.14 -17.95
N LEU A 38 -15.11 14.94 -17.66
CA LEU A 38 -14.93 16.38 -17.53
C LEU A 38 -14.09 16.75 -16.30
N LEU A 39 -14.51 16.33 -15.10
CA LEU A 39 -13.94 16.78 -13.83
C LEU A 39 -12.54 16.21 -13.55
N LYS A 40 -12.24 14.99 -14.02
CA LYS A 40 -10.94 14.34 -13.83
C LYS A 40 -9.98 14.63 -14.98
N HIS A 41 -10.40 14.41 -16.23
CA HIS A 41 -9.48 14.45 -17.37
C HIS A 41 -9.38 15.82 -18.03
N ARG A 42 -10.47 16.59 -18.12
CA ARG A 42 -10.45 17.93 -18.75
C ARG A 42 -10.12 19.05 -17.78
N LEU A 43 -10.77 19.07 -16.61
CA LEU A 43 -10.66 20.14 -15.61
C LEU A 43 -9.73 19.78 -14.46
N ASN A 44 -9.43 18.49 -14.23
CA ASN A 44 -8.55 18.03 -13.13
C ASN A 44 -8.90 18.56 -11.72
N ILE A 45 -10.18 18.89 -11.47
CA ILE A 45 -10.67 19.42 -10.18
C ILE A 45 -11.22 18.34 -9.25
N LEU A 46 -11.55 17.14 -9.78
CA LEU A 46 -12.24 16.08 -9.03
C LEU A 46 -11.47 15.67 -7.76
N SER A 47 -10.16 15.47 -7.85
CA SER A 47 -9.34 15.07 -6.69
C SER A 47 -9.32 16.15 -5.60
N MET A 48 -9.26 17.42 -6.01
CA MET A 48 -9.21 18.57 -5.11
C MET A 48 -10.53 18.76 -4.36
N ILE A 49 -11.66 18.76 -5.06
CA ILE A 49 -12.98 18.93 -4.42
C ILE A 49 -13.27 17.75 -3.48
N SER A 50 -12.93 16.53 -3.89
CA SER A 50 -13.13 15.32 -3.09
C SER A 50 -12.29 15.36 -1.81
N LEU A 51 -11.03 15.80 -1.91
CA LEU A 51 -10.16 15.93 -0.75
C LEU A 51 -10.76 16.89 0.28
N SER A 52 -11.22 18.06 -0.17
CA SER A 52 -11.88 19.04 0.70
C SER A 52 -13.12 18.44 1.38
N TRP A 53 -14.03 17.83 0.61
CA TRP A 53 -15.28 17.28 1.11
C TRP A 53 -15.08 16.18 2.15
N PHE A 54 -14.21 15.21 1.86
CA PHE A 54 -14.01 14.08 2.77
C PHE A 54 -13.15 14.43 3.97
N LEU A 55 -12.21 15.37 3.84
CA LEU A 55 -11.36 15.79 4.96
C LEU A 55 -12.15 16.58 6.00
N THR A 56 -13.05 17.45 5.54
CA THR A 56 -13.83 18.33 6.43
C THR A 56 -15.24 17.82 6.69
N LEU A 57 -15.62 16.65 6.14
CA LEU A 57 -16.99 16.13 6.22
C LEU A 57 -18.02 17.18 5.74
N PHE A 58 -17.71 17.86 4.64
CA PHE A 58 -18.48 18.96 4.03
C PHE A 58 -18.56 20.28 4.83
N PHE A 59 -18.01 20.36 6.05
CA PHE A 59 -18.08 21.60 6.86
C PHE A 59 -17.36 22.80 6.25
N SER A 60 -16.41 22.59 5.34
CA SER A 60 -15.72 23.70 4.65
C SER A 60 -16.52 24.33 3.52
N VAL A 61 -17.55 23.64 3.02
CA VAL A 61 -18.26 24.02 1.78
C VAL A 61 -19.77 24.18 1.98
N MET A 62 -20.30 23.78 3.13
CA MET A 62 -21.72 23.90 3.47
C MET A 62 -21.89 24.60 4.82
N ASP A 63 -23.04 25.25 5.00
CA ASP A 63 -23.43 25.84 6.29
C ASP A 63 -23.52 24.75 7.38
N SER A 64 -23.20 25.12 8.62
CA SER A 64 -23.12 24.19 9.77
C SER A 64 -24.39 23.35 9.95
N SER A 65 -25.57 23.96 9.81
CA SER A 65 -26.86 23.26 9.94
C SER A 65 -27.01 22.13 8.91
N THR A 66 -26.56 22.36 7.68
CA THR A 66 -26.64 21.40 6.58
C THR A 66 -25.60 20.29 6.72
N ALA A 67 -24.36 20.65 7.09
CA ALA A 67 -23.30 19.68 7.34
C ALA A 67 -23.65 18.74 8.50
N VAL A 68 -24.29 19.25 9.57
CA VAL A 68 -24.74 18.43 10.71
C VAL A 68 -25.78 17.38 10.28
N ASN A 69 -26.74 17.71 9.42
CA ASN A 69 -27.71 16.73 8.91
C ASN A 69 -27.05 15.55 8.16
N ILE A 70 -26.00 15.83 7.38
CA ILE A 70 -25.21 14.79 6.71
C ILE A 70 -24.41 13.98 7.75
N LEU A 71 -23.85 14.67 8.74
CA LEU A 71 -23.05 14.06 9.79
C LEU A 71 -23.89 13.11 10.67
N ASP A 72 -25.13 13.46 10.98
CA ASP A 72 -26.06 12.62 11.73
C ASP A 72 -26.32 11.30 11.00
N CYS A 73 -26.55 11.37 9.69
CA CYS A 73 -26.67 10.18 8.84
C CYS A 73 -25.37 9.38 8.82
N PHE A 74 -24.22 10.04 8.72
CA PHE A 74 -22.91 9.39 8.78
C PHE A 74 -22.66 8.64 10.10
N PHE A 75 -23.11 9.18 11.24
CA PHE A 75 -22.96 8.50 12.53
C PHE A 75 -23.84 7.24 12.66
N VAL A 76 -25.01 7.24 12.02
CA VAL A 76 -25.96 6.11 12.07
C VAL A 76 -25.59 5.04 11.03
N ASP A 77 -25.37 5.46 9.79
CA ASP A 77 -25.23 4.59 8.62
C ASP A 77 -23.78 4.38 8.17
N GLY A 78 -22.84 5.13 8.75
CA GLY A 78 -21.41 5.02 8.47
C GLY A 78 -20.94 5.79 7.24
N ALA A 79 -19.71 5.48 6.81
CA ALA A 79 -18.99 6.23 5.79
C ALA A 79 -19.65 6.23 4.40
N LYS A 80 -20.47 5.21 4.07
CA LYS A 80 -21.17 5.14 2.77
C LYS A 80 -21.96 6.41 2.45
N VAL A 81 -22.54 7.05 3.48
CA VAL A 81 -23.41 8.23 3.33
C VAL A 81 -22.65 9.38 2.69
N LEU A 82 -21.39 9.61 3.09
CA LEU A 82 -20.58 10.68 2.54
C LEU A 82 -20.36 10.52 1.03
N PHE A 83 -20.17 9.28 0.57
CA PHE A 83 -20.02 8.97 -0.86
C PHE A 83 -21.34 9.11 -1.61
N GLN A 84 -22.44 8.63 -1.03
CA GLN A 84 -23.78 8.74 -1.61
C GLN A 84 -24.20 10.20 -1.79
N VAL A 85 -23.99 11.02 -0.76
CA VAL A 85 -24.28 12.46 -0.78
C VAL A 85 -23.37 13.18 -1.77
N ALA A 86 -22.05 12.90 -1.79
CA ALA A 86 -21.14 13.50 -2.76
C ALA A 86 -21.53 13.17 -4.22
N LEU A 87 -21.92 11.92 -4.50
CA LEU A 87 -22.40 11.52 -5.83
C LEU A 87 -23.71 12.23 -6.18
N MET A 88 -24.62 12.37 -5.22
CA MET A 88 -25.90 13.04 -5.44
C MET A 88 -25.72 14.53 -5.70
N ILE A 89 -24.80 15.20 -4.99
CA ILE A 89 -24.41 16.60 -5.26
C ILE A 89 -23.93 16.73 -6.72
N LEU A 90 -23.01 15.87 -7.16
CA LEU A 90 -22.53 15.92 -8.55
C LEU A 90 -23.65 15.65 -9.56
N LYS A 91 -24.54 14.70 -9.28
CA LYS A 91 -25.67 14.36 -10.13
C LYS A 91 -26.68 15.50 -10.27
N PHE A 92 -26.95 16.26 -9.20
CA PHE A 92 -27.85 17.42 -9.28
C PHE A 92 -27.32 18.56 -10.13
N ILE A 93 -26.01 18.74 -10.14
CA ILE A 93 -25.34 19.80 -10.89
C ILE A 93 -24.76 19.24 -12.20
N GLU A 94 -25.21 18.06 -12.64
CA GLU A 94 -24.64 17.39 -13.81
C GLU A 94 -24.76 18.25 -15.07
N SER A 95 -25.98 18.66 -15.44
CA SER A 95 -26.18 19.47 -16.65
C SER A 95 -25.45 20.82 -16.59
N PRO A 96 -25.50 21.59 -15.47
CA PRO A 96 -24.72 22.81 -15.35
C PRO A 96 -23.20 22.58 -15.39
N LEU A 97 -22.68 21.50 -14.80
CA LEU A 97 -21.26 21.17 -14.84
C LEU A 97 -20.82 20.76 -16.25
N LEU A 98 -21.60 19.94 -16.96
CA LEU A 98 -21.28 19.54 -18.34
C LEU A 98 -21.21 20.72 -19.32
N SER A 99 -21.93 21.82 -19.01
CA SER A 99 -21.85 23.08 -19.78
C SER A 99 -20.65 23.97 -19.42
N SER A 100 -19.89 23.65 -18.37
CA SER A 100 -18.75 24.48 -17.95
C SER A 100 -17.56 24.36 -18.89
N SER A 101 -16.91 25.50 -19.14
CA SER A 101 -15.74 25.56 -20.03
C SER A 101 -14.41 25.49 -19.29
N ASP A 102 -14.36 26.01 -18.07
CA ASP A 102 -13.15 26.11 -17.26
C ASP A 102 -13.38 25.67 -15.80
N GLU A 103 -12.27 25.51 -15.07
CA GLU A 103 -12.27 25.07 -13.68
C GLU A 103 -13.02 26.06 -12.76
N ALA A 104 -12.86 27.35 -13.03
CA ALA A 104 -13.45 28.42 -12.22
C ALA A 104 -14.98 28.44 -12.34
N GLU A 105 -15.54 28.29 -13.54
CA GLU A 105 -16.98 28.20 -13.76
C GLU A 105 -17.57 26.94 -13.11
N ALA A 106 -16.89 25.79 -13.24
CA ALA A 106 -17.32 24.54 -12.63
C ALA A 106 -17.37 24.63 -11.10
N ILE A 107 -16.30 25.14 -10.48
CA ILE A 107 -16.22 25.34 -9.02
C ILE A 107 -17.24 26.41 -8.57
N GLY A 108 -17.45 27.46 -9.37
CA GLY A 108 -18.45 28.50 -9.10
C GLY A 108 -19.87 27.92 -9.01
N LYS A 109 -20.30 27.17 -10.03
CA LYS A 109 -21.61 26.49 -10.06
C LYS A 109 -21.78 25.50 -8.90
N LEU A 110 -20.71 24.77 -8.57
CA LEU A 110 -20.70 23.82 -7.46
C LEU A 110 -20.91 24.52 -6.11
N ASN A 111 -20.15 25.58 -5.85
CA ASN A 111 -20.24 26.35 -4.61
C ASN A 111 -21.58 27.12 -4.51
N GLU A 112 -22.11 27.62 -5.61
CA GLU A 112 -23.41 28.28 -5.67
C GLU A 112 -24.53 27.33 -5.22
N PHE A 113 -24.55 26.10 -5.75
CA PHE A 113 -25.51 25.07 -5.34
C PHE A 113 -25.38 24.70 -3.86
N LEU A 114 -24.15 24.49 -3.37
CA LEU A 114 -23.90 24.15 -1.96
C LEU A 114 -24.32 25.27 -1.01
N ALA A 115 -24.15 26.54 -1.39
CA ALA A 115 -24.61 27.69 -0.63
C ALA A 115 -26.14 27.83 -0.63
N GLU A 116 -26.83 27.49 -1.73
CA GLU A 116 -28.30 27.53 -1.80
C GLU A 116 -28.95 26.47 -0.88
N LEU A 117 -28.34 25.29 -0.76
CA LEU A 117 -28.76 24.25 0.18
C LEU A 117 -28.73 24.72 1.65
N GLY A 118 -27.76 25.56 2.01
CA GLY A 118 -27.62 26.14 3.36
C GLY A 118 -28.73 27.13 3.72
N LYS A 119 -29.08 28.00 2.77
CA LYS A 119 -30.11 29.04 2.96
C LYS A 119 -31.49 28.47 3.25
N LYS A 120 -31.89 27.39 2.56
CA LYS A 120 -33.21 26.76 2.75
C LYS A 120 -33.33 25.99 4.07
N ALA A 121 -32.27 25.32 4.53
CA ALA A 121 -32.28 24.66 5.84
C ALA A 121 -32.53 25.64 7.02
N SER A 122 -32.13 26.91 6.85
CA SER A 122 -32.38 27.96 7.83
C SER A 122 -33.83 28.50 7.76
N GLN A 123 -34.47 28.44 6.59
CA GLN A 123 -35.87 28.87 6.38
C GLN A 123 -36.88 27.83 6.85
N GLU A 124 -36.60 26.52 6.71
CA GLU A 124 -37.49 25.44 7.17
C GLU A 124 -37.73 25.45 8.70
N ASN A 125 -36.81 26.07 9.47
CA ASN A 125 -36.95 26.24 10.92
C ASN A 125 -37.76 27.47 11.35
N LYS A 126 -38.20 28.32 10.42
CA LYS A 126 -39.10 29.45 10.68
C LYS A 126 -40.45 29.17 10.02
N VAL A 127 -41.42 28.74 10.82
CA VAL A 127 -42.83 28.73 10.42
C VAL A 127 -43.26 30.19 10.24
N GLU A 128 -43.53 30.62 9.01
CA GLU A 128 -44.71 31.44 8.64
C GLU A 128 -44.74 31.82 7.15
N LEU A 129 -45.94 31.59 6.60
CA LEU A 129 -46.67 32.22 5.49
C LEU A 129 -45.97 32.65 4.17
N GLU A 130 -46.64 32.15 3.12
CA GLU A 130 -46.94 32.77 1.83
C GLU A 130 -46.03 32.52 0.62
N GLU A 131 -46.77 32.32 -0.47
CA GLU A 131 -46.38 31.87 -1.78
C GLU A 131 -45.63 32.93 -2.59
N GLU A 132 -44.99 32.40 -3.64
CA GLU A 132 -44.43 33.07 -4.81
C GLU A 132 -43.05 33.72 -4.65
N ILE A 133 -42.04 33.09 -5.27
CA ILE A 133 -41.54 33.52 -6.58
C ILE A 133 -40.74 32.35 -7.21
N LYS A 134 -41.24 31.88 -8.34
CA LYS A 134 -40.58 30.94 -9.26
C LYS A 134 -39.26 31.54 -9.77
N LYS A 135 -38.14 31.02 -9.27
CA LYS A 135 -36.81 30.87 -9.90
C LYS A 135 -35.83 30.31 -8.85
N GLN A 136 -36.08 29.10 -8.36
CA GLN A 136 -35.24 28.46 -7.34
C GLN A 136 -34.66 27.15 -7.86
N ALA A 137 -33.38 26.90 -7.61
CA ALA A 137 -32.85 25.55 -7.77
C ALA A 137 -33.49 24.62 -6.71
N PRO A 138 -33.69 23.32 -7.01
CA PRO A 138 -34.96 22.69 -6.65
C PRO A 138 -34.99 21.89 -5.34
N VAL A 139 -33.94 21.86 -4.51
CA VAL A 139 -33.76 20.75 -3.54
C VAL A 139 -33.40 21.24 -2.13
N SER A 140 -34.09 20.72 -1.10
CA SER A 140 -33.73 20.88 0.32
C SER A 140 -32.67 19.86 0.74
N ILE A 141 -31.90 20.10 1.82
CA ILE A 141 -30.93 19.12 2.34
C ILE A 141 -31.57 17.76 2.65
N HIS A 142 -32.79 17.75 3.18
CA HIS A 142 -33.50 16.50 3.48
C HIS A 142 -33.83 15.73 2.19
N GLU A 143 -34.21 16.44 1.12
CA GLU A 143 -34.46 15.85 -0.18
C GLU A 143 -33.15 15.36 -0.83
N LEU A 144 -32.04 16.09 -0.70
CA LEU A 144 -30.72 15.66 -1.15
C LEU A 144 -30.32 14.33 -0.50
N ILE A 145 -30.45 14.25 0.84
CA ILE A 145 -30.12 13.05 1.59
C ILE A 145 -31.03 11.90 1.16
N LYS A 146 -32.35 12.13 1.09
CA LYS A 146 -33.33 11.13 0.64
C LYS A 146 -32.99 10.59 -0.76
N GLN A 147 -32.77 11.48 -1.74
CA GLN A 147 -32.40 11.05 -3.09
C GLN A 147 -31.05 10.35 -3.15
N SER A 148 -30.11 10.68 -2.26
CA SER A 148 -28.85 9.94 -2.16
C SER A 148 -29.06 8.48 -1.75
N TYR A 149 -30.00 8.22 -0.83
CA TYR A 149 -30.39 6.86 -0.44
C TYR A 149 -31.16 6.13 -1.54
N GLU A 150 -32.04 6.82 -2.27
CA GLU A 150 -32.82 6.21 -3.35
C GLU A 150 -31.96 5.91 -4.59
N CYS A 151 -31.14 6.86 -5.04
CA CYS A 151 -30.32 6.70 -6.24
C CYS A 151 -29.07 5.85 -6.01
N PHE A 152 -28.46 5.94 -4.82
CA PHE A 152 -27.17 5.31 -4.52
C PHE A 152 -27.23 4.34 -3.34
N GLY A 153 -28.43 3.91 -2.92
CA GLY A 153 -28.64 3.00 -1.79
C GLY A 153 -27.93 1.64 -1.90
N PHE A 154 -27.62 1.19 -3.13
CA PHE A 154 -26.86 -0.05 -3.37
C PHE A 154 -25.39 0.05 -2.92
N ILE A 155 -24.86 1.26 -2.69
CA ILE A 155 -23.51 1.48 -2.16
C ILE A 155 -23.51 1.16 -0.66
N SER A 156 -23.03 -0.02 -0.33
CA SER A 156 -22.91 -0.46 1.07
C SER A 156 -21.54 -0.10 1.68
N ASN A 157 -21.44 -0.05 3.01
CA ASN A 157 -20.15 0.08 3.70
C ASN A 157 -19.16 -1.04 3.32
N SER A 158 -19.66 -2.25 3.05
CA SER A 158 -18.81 -3.37 2.59
C SER A 158 -18.22 -3.13 1.20
N THR A 159 -18.96 -2.46 0.32
CA THR A 159 -18.49 -2.05 -1.01
C THR A 159 -17.39 -1.00 -0.86
N ILE A 160 -17.61 0.02 -0.02
CA ILE A 160 -16.63 1.06 0.25
C ILE A 160 -15.34 0.47 0.84
N GLU A 161 -15.44 -0.43 1.82
CA GLU A 161 -14.25 -1.05 2.40
C GLU A 161 -13.50 -1.93 1.40
N ARG A 162 -14.22 -2.66 0.53
CA ARG A 162 -13.60 -3.43 -0.55
C ARG A 162 -12.85 -2.53 -1.53
N MET A 163 -13.43 -1.40 -1.93
CA MET A 163 -12.76 -0.43 -2.82
C MET A 163 -11.54 0.20 -2.13
N ARG A 164 -11.64 0.55 -0.84
CA ARG A 164 -10.49 1.03 -0.05
C ARG A 164 -9.38 -0.01 -0.01
N MET A 165 -9.71 -1.28 0.18
CA MET A 165 -8.72 -2.36 0.18
C MET A 165 -8.06 -2.51 -1.20
N GLY A 166 -8.85 -2.46 -2.28
CA GLY A 166 -8.32 -2.47 -3.65
C GLY A 166 -7.33 -1.34 -3.90
N ALA A 167 -7.70 -0.09 -3.55
CA ALA A 167 -6.82 1.07 -3.69
C ALA A 167 -5.53 0.93 -2.84
N ARG A 168 -5.61 0.37 -1.63
CA ARG A 168 -4.43 0.08 -0.81
C ARG A 168 -3.49 -0.93 -1.47
N LEU A 169 -4.04 -1.98 -2.07
CA LEU A 169 -3.25 -3.00 -2.77
C LEU A 169 -2.55 -2.42 -4.00
N GLU A 170 -3.24 -1.61 -4.80
CA GLU A 170 -2.64 -0.94 -5.96
C GLU A 170 -1.48 0.00 -5.56
N VAL A 171 -1.67 0.78 -4.49
CA VAL A 171 -0.60 1.61 -3.93
C VAL A 171 0.57 0.77 -3.45
N CYS A 172 0.31 -0.32 -2.73
CA CYS A 172 1.36 -1.23 -2.27
C CYS A 172 2.17 -1.79 -3.44
N HIS A 173 1.48 -2.27 -4.48
CA HIS A 173 2.11 -2.75 -5.71
C HIS A 173 2.95 -1.66 -6.37
N HIS A 174 2.41 -0.45 -6.52
CA HIS A 174 3.14 0.67 -7.13
C HIS A 174 4.38 1.08 -6.34
N LEU A 175 4.29 1.09 -5.01
CA LEU A 175 5.43 1.36 -4.12
C LEU A 175 6.47 0.26 -4.21
N GLN A 176 6.05 -1.02 -4.22
CA GLN A 176 6.94 -2.17 -4.42
C GLN A 176 7.64 -2.10 -5.78
N ASP A 177 6.90 -1.84 -6.86
CA ASP A 177 7.46 -1.67 -8.21
C ASP A 177 8.46 -0.52 -8.28
N SER A 178 8.15 0.61 -7.63
CA SER A 178 9.03 1.77 -7.60
C SER A 178 10.29 1.51 -6.78
N SER A 179 10.16 0.81 -5.65
CA SER A 179 11.30 0.35 -4.84
C SER A 179 12.19 -0.61 -5.64
N ARG A 180 11.60 -1.65 -6.24
CA ARG A 180 12.29 -2.61 -7.12
C ARG A 180 13.06 -1.90 -8.22
N ARG A 181 12.41 -0.99 -8.96
CA ARG A 181 13.06 -0.20 -10.03
C ARG A 181 14.22 0.64 -9.49
N SER A 182 14.07 1.25 -8.32
CA SER A 182 15.14 2.02 -7.68
C SER A 182 16.34 1.13 -7.33
N ILE A 183 16.10 -0.03 -6.71
CA ILE A 183 17.15 -0.98 -6.32
C ILE A 183 17.88 -1.52 -7.55
N LEU A 184 17.14 -1.94 -8.58
CA LEU A 184 17.71 -2.40 -9.83
C LEU A 184 18.60 -1.33 -10.48
N ARG A 185 18.15 -0.06 -10.48
CA ARG A 185 18.94 1.06 -11.02
C ARG A 185 20.25 1.26 -10.25
N THR A 186 20.20 1.31 -8.92
CA THR A 186 21.41 1.47 -8.09
C THR A 186 22.36 0.27 -8.23
N THR A 187 21.82 -0.94 -8.31
CA THR A 187 22.62 -2.17 -8.42
C THR A 187 23.27 -2.30 -9.80
N MET A 188 22.62 -1.78 -10.84
CA MET A 188 23.11 -1.84 -12.22
C MET A 188 24.47 -1.15 -12.41
N GLU A 189 24.75 -0.05 -11.70
CA GLU A 189 25.99 0.72 -11.83
C GLU A 189 27.24 -0.08 -11.39
N GLY A 190 27.09 -1.01 -10.45
CA GLY A 190 28.19 -1.86 -9.97
C GLY A 190 28.14 -3.31 -10.44
N SER A 191 27.04 -3.74 -11.07
CA SER A 191 26.80 -5.14 -11.38
C SER A 191 27.43 -5.57 -12.71
N LYS A 192 27.87 -6.84 -12.76
CA LYS A 192 28.32 -7.50 -14.01
C LYS A 192 27.15 -8.11 -14.81
N PHE A 193 25.91 -7.97 -14.32
CA PHE A 193 24.69 -8.51 -14.93
C PHE A 193 23.98 -7.48 -15.81
N THR A 194 23.33 -7.97 -16.87
CA THR A 194 22.43 -7.13 -17.69
C THR A 194 21.13 -6.87 -16.94
N ARG A 195 20.38 -5.84 -17.37
CA ARG A 195 19.08 -5.51 -16.77
C ARG A 195 18.08 -6.69 -16.67
N PRO A 196 17.82 -7.48 -17.72
CA PRO A 196 16.87 -8.60 -17.61
C PRO A 196 17.36 -9.69 -16.63
N GLU A 197 18.67 -9.90 -16.55
CA GLU A 197 19.25 -10.87 -15.62
C GLU A 197 19.16 -10.39 -14.16
N LEU A 198 19.35 -9.09 -13.92
CA LEU A 198 19.12 -8.47 -12.62
C LEU A 198 17.66 -8.55 -12.20
N GLU A 199 16.73 -8.32 -13.14
CA GLU A 199 15.30 -8.46 -12.89
C GLU A 199 14.93 -9.90 -12.48
N GLN A 200 15.54 -10.91 -13.11
CA GLN A 200 15.36 -12.31 -12.77
C GLN A 200 16.01 -12.69 -11.43
N LEU A 201 17.22 -12.22 -11.15
CA LEU A 201 17.89 -12.45 -9.87
C LEU A 201 17.13 -11.79 -8.72
N TYR A 202 16.61 -10.58 -8.95
CA TYR A 202 15.77 -9.88 -7.97
C TYR A 202 14.48 -10.64 -7.71
N PHE A 203 13.85 -11.19 -8.75
CA PHE A 203 12.68 -12.06 -8.59
C PHE A 203 13.00 -13.24 -7.66
N TRP A 204 14.04 -14.03 -7.94
CA TRP A 204 14.43 -15.14 -7.05
C TRP A 204 14.82 -14.69 -5.63
N PHE A 205 15.46 -13.53 -5.52
CA PHE A 205 15.86 -12.93 -4.25
C PHE A 205 14.64 -12.53 -3.40
N GLU A 206 13.56 -12.04 -4.02
CA GLU A 206 12.34 -11.57 -3.35
C GLU A 206 11.22 -12.63 -3.24
N GLU A 207 11.18 -13.65 -4.10
CA GLU A 207 10.05 -14.59 -4.27
C GLU A 207 9.63 -15.35 -2.99
N GLY A 208 10.51 -15.52 -2.00
CA GLY A 208 10.14 -16.09 -0.69
C GLY A 208 10.02 -15.08 0.45
N HIS A 209 10.30 -13.80 0.24
CA HIS A 209 9.77 -12.74 1.12
C HIS A 209 8.25 -12.64 0.95
N GLN A 210 7.77 -12.75 -0.30
CA GLN A 210 6.35 -12.69 -0.66
C GLN A 210 5.56 -13.92 -0.16
N GLN A 211 6.06 -15.15 -0.34
CA GLN A 211 5.35 -16.37 0.13
C GLN A 211 5.22 -16.47 1.65
N ALA A 212 6.23 -16.02 2.42
CA ALA A 212 6.17 -15.97 3.88
C ALA A 212 5.14 -14.94 4.39
N LEU A 213 4.98 -13.80 3.70
CA LEU A 213 3.96 -12.79 4.01
C LEU A 213 2.55 -13.21 3.58
N PHE A 214 2.42 -14.00 2.51
CA PHE A 214 1.13 -14.39 1.94
C PHE A 214 0.53 -15.65 2.61
N TRP A 215 1.38 -16.61 3.04
CA TRP A 215 0.94 -17.89 3.64
C TRP A 215 1.27 -18.02 5.14
N GLY A 216 2.17 -17.18 5.66
CA GLY A 216 2.53 -17.12 7.09
C GLY A 216 1.52 -16.30 7.90
N GLY A 217 0.34 -16.86 8.14
CA GLY A 217 -0.56 -16.40 9.21
C GLY A 217 -1.43 -15.19 8.88
N GLY A 218 -2.72 -15.44 8.66
CA GLY A 218 -3.79 -14.48 8.36
C GLY A 218 -4.14 -13.44 9.44
N ARG A 219 -3.15 -12.88 10.15
CA ARG A 219 -3.31 -11.74 11.07
C ARG A 219 -2.17 -10.72 11.03
N GLN A 220 -1.09 -10.95 10.28
CA GLN A 220 0.10 -10.08 10.30
C GLN A 220 0.28 -9.14 9.10
N PHE A 221 -0.62 -9.16 8.12
CA PHE A 221 -0.66 -8.12 7.07
C PHE A 221 -0.87 -6.71 7.65
N MET A 222 -1.37 -6.60 8.89
CA MET A 222 -1.63 -5.32 9.55
C MET A 222 -0.49 -4.79 10.45
N MET A 223 0.62 -5.52 10.64
CA MET A 223 1.63 -5.12 11.65
C MET A 223 3.06 -4.92 11.13
N VAL A 224 3.33 -5.05 9.83
CA VAL A 224 4.65 -4.74 9.24
C VAL A 224 4.60 -3.41 8.48
N SER A 225 4.09 -2.36 9.14
CA SER A 225 4.13 -1.00 8.59
C SER A 225 4.66 0.04 9.59
N SER A 226 5.28 -0.37 10.69
CA SER A 226 5.69 0.57 11.76
C SER A 226 7.17 0.97 11.77
N SER A 227 7.98 0.60 10.77
CA SER A 227 9.37 1.06 10.71
C SER A 227 9.63 1.83 9.42
N HIS A 228 9.63 3.15 9.56
CA HIS A 228 10.13 4.11 8.57
C HIS A 228 11.62 3.93 8.33
N VAL A 229 11.97 2.93 7.55
CA VAL A 229 13.20 2.91 6.79
C VAL A 229 12.83 2.24 5.47
N LYS A 230 13.25 2.82 4.34
CA LYS A 230 13.38 2.09 3.07
C LYS A 230 14.35 0.94 3.32
N GLN A 231 13.90 -0.15 3.95
CA GLN A 231 14.73 -1.33 4.10
C GLN A 231 14.75 -1.94 2.71
N GLU A 232 15.90 -1.78 2.06
CA GLU A 232 16.26 -2.62 0.92
C GLU A 232 15.93 -4.07 1.31
N PRO A 233 15.26 -4.85 0.45
CA PRO A 233 14.94 -6.23 0.78
C PRO A 233 16.23 -6.95 1.11
N THR A 234 16.22 -7.64 2.25
CA THR A 234 17.32 -8.46 2.72
C THR A 234 16.90 -9.91 2.80
N ILE A 235 17.89 -10.80 2.70
CA ILE A 235 17.71 -12.23 2.92
C ILE A 235 18.59 -12.70 4.07
N ASP A 236 18.12 -13.70 4.80
CA ASP A 236 18.88 -14.37 5.85
C ASP A 236 19.83 -15.45 5.28
N VAL A 237 20.61 -16.06 6.17
CA VAL A 237 21.62 -17.06 5.81
C VAL A 237 21.00 -18.33 5.21
N GLU A 238 19.80 -18.70 5.65
CA GLU A 238 19.11 -19.92 5.25
C GLU A 238 18.60 -19.78 3.81
N ARG A 239 17.92 -18.67 3.52
CA ARG A 239 17.48 -18.31 2.17
C ARG A 239 18.65 -18.10 1.23
N PHE A 240 19.70 -17.42 1.69
CA PHE A 240 20.90 -17.27 0.89
C PHE A 240 21.51 -18.63 0.52
N SER A 241 21.63 -19.56 1.47
CA SER A 241 22.23 -20.87 1.22
C SER A 241 21.43 -21.68 0.21
N MET A 242 20.10 -21.58 0.26
CA MET A 242 19.22 -22.15 -0.76
C MET A 242 19.49 -21.55 -2.15
N LEU A 243 19.43 -20.22 -2.27
CA LEU A 243 19.70 -19.53 -3.54
C LEU A 243 21.12 -19.80 -4.05
N PHE A 244 22.11 -19.88 -3.17
CA PHE A 244 23.49 -20.24 -3.50
C PHE A 244 23.55 -21.62 -4.15
N ARG A 245 22.86 -22.62 -3.59
CA ARG A 245 22.86 -23.97 -4.14
C ARG A 245 22.26 -24.05 -5.55
N TYR A 246 21.25 -23.24 -5.84
CA TYR A 246 20.57 -23.22 -7.13
C TYR A 246 21.26 -22.35 -8.19
N LEU A 247 21.83 -21.20 -7.79
CA LEU A 247 22.33 -20.19 -8.73
C LEU A 247 23.85 -20.18 -8.86
N SER A 248 24.58 -20.77 -7.91
CA SER A 248 26.04 -20.71 -7.88
C SER A 248 26.65 -21.83 -8.74
N PRO A 249 27.72 -21.55 -9.50
CA PRO A 249 28.52 -22.61 -10.12
C PRO A 249 29.16 -23.55 -9.08
N TRP A 250 29.26 -23.13 -7.81
CA TRP A 250 29.77 -23.93 -6.69
C TRP A 250 28.66 -24.55 -5.83
N GLY A 251 27.41 -24.53 -6.30
CA GLY A 251 26.26 -25.09 -5.59
C GLY A 251 26.24 -26.63 -5.53
N PHE A 252 27.06 -27.30 -6.35
CA PHE A 252 27.11 -28.75 -6.43
C PHE A 252 28.30 -29.31 -5.64
N GLY A 253 28.05 -30.32 -4.80
CA GLY A 253 29.08 -31.05 -4.05
C GLY A 253 28.95 -30.96 -2.52
N GLU A 254 29.76 -31.74 -1.83
CA GLU A 254 29.73 -31.91 -0.36
C GLU A 254 30.08 -30.62 0.40
N HIS A 255 30.84 -29.72 -0.21
CA HIS A 255 31.30 -28.48 0.42
C HIS A 255 30.43 -27.26 0.09
N ALA A 256 29.38 -27.42 -0.73
CA ALA A 256 28.55 -26.30 -1.19
C ALA A 256 27.90 -25.53 -0.03
N GLU A 257 27.43 -26.25 1.00
CA GLU A 257 26.85 -25.66 2.20
C GLU A 257 27.90 -24.92 3.04
N VAL A 258 29.10 -25.47 3.18
CA VAL A 258 30.19 -24.82 3.91
C VAL A 258 30.63 -23.54 3.20
N ILE A 259 30.70 -23.58 1.87
CA ILE A 259 31.06 -22.43 1.04
C ILE A 259 29.96 -21.36 1.10
N SER A 260 28.68 -21.74 1.08
CA SER A 260 27.57 -20.78 1.19
C SER A 260 27.64 -20.02 2.52
N HIS A 261 27.77 -20.72 3.65
CA HIS A 261 27.86 -20.06 4.97
C HIS A 261 29.07 -19.11 5.07
N ARG A 262 30.21 -19.49 4.50
CA ARG A 262 31.40 -18.63 4.44
C ARG A 262 31.19 -17.41 3.56
N ALA A 263 30.52 -17.58 2.41
CA ALA A 263 30.22 -16.50 1.49
C ALA A 263 29.23 -15.49 2.07
N PHE A 264 28.23 -15.97 2.81
CA PHE A 264 27.31 -15.09 3.54
C PHE A 264 28.07 -14.26 4.59
N ARG A 265 28.90 -14.91 5.41
CA ARG A 265 29.68 -14.25 6.46
C ARG A 265 30.70 -13.24 5.90
N LEU A 266 31.30 -13.53 4.75
CA LEU A 266 32.20 -12.59 4.08
C LEU A 266 31.50 -11.27 3.75
N LEU A 267 30.22 -11.33 3.40
CA LEU A 267 29.42 -10.17 3.00
C LEU A 267 28.73 -9.51 4.19
N ASP A 268 28.35 -10.28 5.21
CA ASP A 268 27.77 -9.80 6.47
C ASP A 268 28.85 -9.26 7.42
N THR A 269 29.57 -8.23 6.97
CA THR A 269 30.64 -7.56 7.73
C THR A 269 30.16 -6.93 9.04
N GLN A 270 28.86 -6.65 9.16
CA GLN A 270 28.23 -6.07 10.34
C GLN A 270 27.67 -7.12 11.30
N GLY A 271 27.66 -8.40 10.93
CA GLY A 271 27.11 -9.50 11.74
C GLY A 271 25.60 -9.40 11.97
N THR A 272 24.89 -8.76 11.05
CA THR A 272 23.44 -8.50 11.12
C THR A 272 22.61 -9.75 10.85
N GLY A 273 23.22 -10.80 10.28
CA GLY A 273 22.51 -11.99 9.81
C GLY A 273 21.66 -11.71 8.57
N GLN A 274 21.84 -10.56 7.91
CA GLN A 274 21.07 -10.12 6.76
C GLN A 274 21.98 -9.69 5.61
N MET A 275 21.55 -9.98 4.37
CA MET A 275 22.28 -9.61 3.17
C MET A 275 21.40 -8.86 2.17
N THR A 276 21.91 -7.75 1.65
CA THR A 276 21.23 -6.90 0.66
C THR A 276 21.33 -7.47 -0.75
N PHE A 277 20.43 -7.01 -1.64
CA PHE A 277 20.45 -7.41 -3.05
C PHE A 277 21.74 -6.95 -3.75
N GLY A 278 22.25 -5.77 -3.40
CA GLY A 278 23.56 -5.31 -3.88
C GLY A 278 24.69 -6.29 -3.56
N ALA A 279 24.83 -6.72 -2.30
CA ALA A 279 25.87 -7.67 -1.89
C ALA A 279 25.70 -9.03 -2.58
N PHE A 280 24.46 -9.51 -2.68
CA PHE A 280 24.11 -10.74 -3.40
C PHE A 280 24.58 -10.67 -4.85
N THR A 281 24.17 -9.65 -5.61
CA THR A 281 24.53 -9.53 -7.03
C THR A 281 26.03 -9.36 -7.26
N GLN A 282 26.75 -8.67 -6.38
CA GLN A 282 28.21 -8.57 -6.45
C GLN A 282 28.87 -9.94 -6.32
N LEU A 283 28.48 -10.75 -5.33
CA LEU A 283 29.02 -12.09 -5.14
C LEU A 283 28.79 -12.98 -6.36
N PHE A 284 27.55 -13.06 -6.84
CA PHE A 284 27.22 -13.88 -8.02
C PHE A 284 27.89 -13.35 -9.28
N GLY A 285 28.09 -12.03 -9.39
CA GLY A 285 28.84 -11.40 -10.46
C GLY A 285 30.29 -11.86 -10.45
N VAL A 286 30.93 -11.88 -9.27
CA VAL A 286 32.30 -12.41 -9.09
C VAL A 286 32.36 -13.89 -9.46
N MET A 287 31.45 -14.72 -8.97
CA MET A 287 31.48 -16.17 -9.22
C MET A 287 31.29 -16.55 -10.69
N SER A 288 30.41 -15.84 -11.41
CA SER A 288 29.98 -16.26 -12.75
C SER A 288 30.64 -15.51 -13.91
N ARG A 289 31.02 -14.22 -13.73
CA ARG A 289 31.40 -13.34 -14.87
C ARG A 289 32.82 -12.80 -14.83
N THR A 290 33.64 -13.31 -13.93
CA THR A 290 35.02 -12.81 -13.75
C THR A 290 36.06 -13.79 -14.23
N THR A 291 37.30 -13.31 -14.28
CA THR A 291 38.46 -14.12 -14.60
C THR A 291 38.70 -15.18 -13.53
N LEU A 292 39.36 -16.27 -13.89
CA LEU A 292 39.75 -17.33 -12.96
C LEU A 292 40.53 -16.78 -11.75
N GLN A 293 41.35 -15.74 -11.95
CA GLN A 293 42.13 -15.11 -10.90
C GLN A 293 41.25 -14.45 -9.83
N GLU A 294 40.18 -13.73 -10.23
CA GLU A 294 39.23 -13.12 -9.28
C GLU A 294 38.45 -14.18 -8.51
N ARG A 295 38.06 -15.27 -9.18
CA ARG A 295 37.38 -16.42 -8.54
C ARG A 295 38.27 -17.13 -7.52
N LEU A 296 39.55 -17.34 -7.85
CA LEU A 296 40.53 -17.94 -6.94
C LEU A 296 40.80 -17.03 -5.73
N LYS A 297 40.88 -15.70 -5.93
CA LYS A 297 40.96 -14.73 -4.82
C LYS A 297 39.75 -14.85 -3.90
N LEU A 298 38.53 -14.94 -4.47
CA LEU A 298 37.31 -15.14 -3.68
C LEU A 298 37.37 -16.45 -2.87
N LEU A 299 37.73 -17.58 -3.50
CA LEU A 299 37.87 -18.87 -2.81
C LEU A 299 38.93 -18.83 -1.70
N TYR A 300 40.04 -18.14 -1.93
CA TYR A 300 41.07 -17.92 -0.92
C TYR A 300 40.55 -17.11 0.28
N CYS A 301 39.81 -16.02 0.03
CA CYS A 301 39.17 -15.25 1.09
C CYS A 301 38.16 -16.10 1.89
N LEU A 302 37.35 -16.90 1.21
CA LEU A 302 36.41 -17.83 1.85
C LEU A 302 37.14 -18.88 2.71
N HIS A 303 38.30 -19.35 2.25
CA HIS A 303 39.12 -20.28 3.02
C HIS A 303 39.67 -19.63 4.30
N ILE A 304 40.20 -18.40 4.24
CA ILE A 304 40.74 -17.70 5.41
C ILE A 304 39.68 -17.44 6.49
N ILE A 305 38.44 -17.11 6.11
CA ILE A 305 37.33 -16.90 7.07
C ILE A 305 37.08 -18.16 7.94
N SER A 306 37.40 -19.34 7.41
CA SER A 306 37.33 -20.60 8.16
C SER A 306 38.38 -20.69 9.27
N LEU A 307 39.55 -20.06 9.08
CA LEU A 307 40.67 -20.14 10.02
C LEU A 307 40.50 -19.17 11.20
N THR A 308 39.70 -18.12 11.02
CA THR A 308 39.41 -17.12 12.07
C THR A 308 38.16 -17.45 12.88
N THR A 309 37.44 -18.53 12.54
CA THR A 309 36.24 -18.97 13.25
C THR A 309 36.43 -20.38 13.82
N PRO A 310 36.41 -20.58 15.15
CA PRO A 310 36.53 -21.90 15.73
C PRO A 310 35.24 -22.68 15.46
N THR A 311 35.22 -23.46 14.39
CA THR A 311 34.21 -24.51 14.17
C THR A 311 34.74 -25.79 14.80
N ASN A 312 34.43 -26.00 16.08
CA ASN A 312 34.50 -27.33 16.67
C ASN A 312 33.08 -27.91 16.60
N PRO A 313 32.74 -28.80 15.66
CA PRO A 313 31.58 -29.64 15.84
C PRO A 313 31.91 -30.59 16.98
N THR A 314 31.33 -30.37 18.16
CA THR A 314 31.36 -31.38 19.21
C THR A 314 30.68 -32.64 18.66
N PRO A 315 31.35 -33.80 18.62
CA PRO A 315 30.66 -35.04 18.27
C PRO A 315 29.62 -35.32 19.36
N PRO A 316 28.45 -35.91 19.01
CA PRO A 316 27.45 -36.25 20.01
C PRO A 316 28.08 -37.17 21.06
N PRO A 317 27.73 -37.04 22.35
CA PRO A 317 28.33 -37.85 23.40
C PRO A 317 28.04 -39.32 23.09
N THR A 318 29.11 -40.09 22.88
CA THR A 318 29.04 -41.54 22.79
C THR A 318 28.43 -42.05 24.09
N ARG A 319 27.23 -42.60 24.00
CA ARG A 319 26.55 -43.30 25.09
C ARG A 319 27.44 -44.46 25.53
N LYS A 320 28.22 -44.25 26.60
CA LYS A 320 28.92 -45.34 27.30
C LYS A 320 27.87 -46.40 27.64
N LYS A 321 28.06 -47.61 27.12
CA LYS A 321 27.34 -48.81 27.55
C LYS A 321 27.56 -48.95 29.06
N ALA A 322 26.52 -48.65 29.84
CA ALA A 322 26.44 -49.11 31.21
C ALA A 322 26.19 -50.62 31.15
N VAL A 323 27.25 -51.38 31.37
CA VAL A 323 27.15 -52.76 31.86
C VAL A 323 26.52 -52.68 33.24
N GLY A 324 25.32 -53.23 33.36
CA GLY A 324 24.58 -53.36 34.60
C GLY A 324 23.90 -54.72 34.57
N GLU A 325 24.55 -55.66 35.23
CA GLU A 325 24.06 -57.01 35.51
C GLU A 325 22.69 -56.96 36.19
N TYR A 326 21.74 -57.74 35.68
CA TYR A 326 20.70 -58.36 36.49
C TYR A 326 20.49 -59.77 35.98
N THR A 327 21.15 -60.71 36.64
CA THR A 327 20.74 -62.10 36.75
C THR A 327 19.47 -62.17 37.60
N THR A 328 18.47 -62.92 37.14
CA THR A 328 17.55 -63.73 37.97
C THR A 328 16.65 -64.51 37.02
N PRO A 329 16.11 -65.64 37.50
CA PRO A 329 14.66 -65.63 37.71
C PRO A 329 14.29 -65.52 39.19
#